data_AF-A0A7X4H6T4-F1
#
_entry.id   AF-A0A7X4H6T4-F1
#
_cell.length_a   1.000
_cell.length_b   1.000
_cell.length_c   1.000
_cell.angle_alpha   90.00
_cell.angle_beta   90.00
_cell.angle_gamma   90.00
#
_symmetry.space_group_name_H-M   'P 1'
#
loop_
_entity.id
_entity.type
_entity.pdbx_description
1 polymer ?
#
loop_
_entity_poly.entity_id
_entity_poly.type
_entity_poly.pdbx_seq_one_letter_code
_entity_poly.pdbx_strand_id
1 'polypeptide(L)'
;ICWGGDRSKFVLMGHSAGAHLVALLASAPPPQGVTPWLGAVALDSAAMDLPALMAQRHFPFYDRVFGSDAAYWRSVSPAAQLKPGALPLLAVCSSRRQESCPQAEAYASRARAQGMRVQVLAQPLSHMEINATLGLPGAYTAAVETFLAELDPALAAPM
;
A
#
# COMPACT_ATOMS: atom_id res chain seq x y z
N ILE A 1 -28.00 -0.13 16.45
CA ILE A 1 -27.09 -1.27 16.20
C ILE A 1 -25.67 -0.73 16.28
N CYS A 2 -24.81 -1.30 17.11
CA CYS A 2 -23.37 -1.03 17.07
C CYS A 2 -22.70 -2.14 16.28
N TRP A 3 -21.85 -1.80 15.32
CA TRP A 3 -21.21 -2.72 14.38
C TRP A 3 -20.08 -3.57 14.99
N GLY A 4 -19.82 -3.46 16.30
CA GLY A 4 -18.82 -4.26 17.01
C GLY A 4 -17.34 -3.94 16.69
N GLY A 5 -17.07 -2.93 15.87
CA GLY A 5 -15.70 -2.55 15.50
C GLY A 5 -14.92 -1.89 16.63
N ASP A 6 -13.66 -2.30 16.80
CA ASP A 6 -12.71 -1.68 17.72
C ASP A 6 -11.86 -0.63 16.97
N ARG A 7 -11.96 0.63 17.39
CA ARG A 7 -11.22 1.76 16.79
C ARG A 7 -9.70 1.64 16.90
N SER A 8 -9.20 0.83 17.82
CA SER A 8 -7.76 0.55 17.97
C SER A 8 -7.27 -0.53 17.01
N LYS A 9 -8.18 -1.25 16.34
CA LYS A 9 -7.88 -2.38 15.45
C LYS A 9 -8.15 -2.07 13.98
N PHE A 10 -7.86 -0.84 13.58
CA PHE A 10 -8.10 -0.39 12.22
C PHE A 10 -6.91 -0.74 11.32
N VAL A 11 -7.20 -1.22 10.10
CA VAL A 11 -6.21 -1.42 9.03
C VAL A 11 -6.73 -0.71 7.79
N LEU A 12 -5.85 0.01 7.09
CA LEU A 12 -6.23 0.65 5.83
C LEU A 12 -5.95 -0.28 4.67
N MET A 13 -6.88 -0.41 3.74
CA MET A 13 -6.69 -1.19 2.52
C MET A 13 -7.20 -0.40 1.33
N GLY A 14 -6.46 -0.44 0.23
CA GLY A 14 -6.86 0.25 -0.99
C GLY A 14 -6.31 -0.43 -2.22
N HIS A 15 -7.01 -0.30 -3.33
CA HIS A 15 -6.63 -0.82 -4.65
C HIS A 15 -6.35 0.31 -5.63
N SER A 16 -5.37 0.12 -6.53
CA SER A 16 -5.04 1.08 -7.58
C SER A 16 -4.71 2.48 -7.02
N ALA A 17 -5.50 3.51 -7.35
CA ALA A 17 -5.37 4.83 -6.73
C ALA A 17 -5.55 4.79 -5.20
N GLY A 18 -6.42 3.93 -4.68
CA GLY A 18 -6.54 3.69 -3.24
C GLY A 18 -5.29 3.06 -2.63
N ALA A 19 -4.62 2.17 -3.37
CA ALA A 19 -3.35 1.56 -2.95
C ALA A 19 -2.25 2.62 -2.82
N HIS A 20 -2.20 3.58 -3.75
CA HIS A 20 -1.34 4.76 -3.64
C HIS A 20 -1.65 5.58 -2.38
N LEU A 21 -2.93 5.88 -2.12
CA LEU A 21 -3.33 6.68 -0.96
C LEU A 21 -2.97 6.03 0.37
N VAL A 22 -3.26 4.73 0.55
CA VAL A 22 -2.92 4.05 1.82
C VAL A 22 -1.41 3.90 1.99
N ALA A 23 -0.65 3.74 0.91
CA ALA A 23 0.82 3.75 0.96
C ALA A 23 1.36 5.13 1.34
N LEU A 24 0.80 6.20 0.78
CA LEU A 24 1.17 7.58 1.11
C LEU A 24 0.92 7.87 2.59
N LEU A 25 -0.26 7.51 3.10
CA LEU A 25 -0.62 7.69 4.50
C LEU A 25 0.28 6.85 5.43
N ALA A 26 0.58 5.61 5.08
CA ALA A 26 1.42 4.73 5.89
C ALA A 26 2.90 5.13 5.88
N SER A 27 3.34 5.95 4.92
CA SER A 27 4.74 6.38 4.81
C SER A 27 5.16 7.38 5.90
N ALA A 28 4.23 7.87 6.71
CA ALA A 28 4.49 8.81 7.79
C ALA A 28 3.66 8.46 9.03
N PRO A 29 4.03 8.95 10.23
CA PRO A 29 3.17 8.80 11.40
C PRO A 29 1.83 9.53 11.17
N PRO A 30 0.72 9.02 11.74
CA PRO A 30 -0.57 9.70 11.70
C PRO A 30 -0.47 11.14 12.22
N PRO A 31 -1.26 12.08 11.65
CA PRO A 31 -1.30 13.44 12.16
C PRO A 31 -1.87 13.48 13.57
N GLN A 32 -1.57 14.56 14.30
CA GLN A 32 -2.04 14.74 15.66
C GLN A 32 -3.57 14.68 15.76
N GLY A 33 -4.07 13.98 16.77
CA GLY A 33 -5.51 13.80 16.99
C GLY A 33 -6.15 12.66 16.21
N VAL A 34 -5.40 11.99 15.32
CA VAL A 34 -5.85 10.76 14.64
C VAL A 34 -5.38 9.55 15.45
N THR A 35 -6.31 8.66 15.77
CA THR A 35 -5.98 7.35 16.34
C THR A 35 -5.14 6.56 15.32
N PRO A 36 -3.93 6.09 15.68
CA PRO A 36 -3.13 5.30 14.77
C PRO A 36 -3.84 4.04 14.32
N TRP A 37 -3.82 3.76 13.02
CA TRP A 37 -4.18 2.46 12.48
C TRP A 37 -2.97 1.51 12.57
N LEU A 38 -3.23 0.21 12.56
CA LEU A 38 -2.21 -0.81 12.81
C LEU A 38 -1.25 -1.00 11.63
N GLY A 39 -1.74 -0.79 10.41
CA GLY A 39 -0.95 -0.92 9.19
C GLY A 39 -1.80 -0.76 7.93
N ALA A 40 -1.18 -0.95 6.78
CA ALA A 40 -1.85 -0.80 5.49
C ALA A 40 -1.63 -2.00 4.55
N VAL A 41 -2.61 -2.27 3.69
CA VAL A 41 -2.53 -3.21 2.58
C VAL A 41 -2.77 -2.45 1.27
N ALA A 42 -1.71 -2.29 0.48
CA ALA A 42 -1.75 -1.61 -0.81
C ALA A 42 -1.86 -2.64 -1.94
N LEU A 43 -3.00 -2.66 -2.63
CA LEU A 43 -3.31 -3.60 -3.70
C LEU A 43 -3.00 -3.00 -5.08
N ASP A 44 -1.84 -3.37 -5.62
CA ASP A 44 -1.40 -3.13 -7.00
C ASP A 44 -1.25 -1.66 -7.44
N SER A 45 -0.56 -0.85 -6.63
CA SER A 45 -0.17 0.51 -7.02
C SER A 45 1.08 0.51 -7.90
N ALA A 46 1.02 1.26 -9.00
CA ALA A 46 2.18 1.62 -9.81
C ALA A 46 2.54 3.12 -9.66
N ALA A 47 2.22 3.72 -8.52
CA ALA A 47 2.50 5.12 -8.22
C ALA A 47 3.14 5.24 -6.83
N MET A 48 4.21 4.47 -6.58
CA MET A 48 4.90 4.47 -5.28
C MET A 48 6.00 5.55 -5.23
N ASP A 49 6.65 5.82 -6.38
CA ASP A 49 7.60 6.92 -6.57
C ASP A 49 7.15 7.77 -7.75
N LEU A 50 6.44 8.88 -7.46
CA LEU A 50 5.89 9.74 -8.51
C LEU A 50 6.96 10.51 -9.27
N PRO A 51 7.99 11.11 -8.62
CA PRO A 51 9.09 11.72 -9.37
C PRO A 51 9.73 10.77 -10.38
N ALA A 52 9.97 9.50 -10.00
CA ALA A 52 10.53 8.51 -10.92
C ALA A 52 9.53 8.12 -12.03
N LEU A 53 8.25 7.91 -11.70
CA LEU A 53 7.19 7.57 -12.65
C LEU A 53 6.99 8.68 -13.70
N MET A 54 6.83 9.92 -13.25
CA MET A 54 6.50 11.06 -14.10
C MET A 54 7.70 11.51 -14.96
N ALA A 55 8.93 11.20 -14.56
CA ALA A 55 10.13 11.49 -15.34
C ALA A 55 10.37 10.51 -16.51
N GLN A 56 9.66 9.38 -16.54
CA GLN A 56 9.76 8.37 -17.61
C GLN A 56 8.52 8.40 -18.50
N ARG A 57 8.52 7.62 -19.59
CA ARG A 57 7.30 7.40 -20.38
C ARG A 57 6.27 6.70 -19.50
N HIS A 58 5.12 7.32 -19.33
CA HIS A 58 4.03 6.83 -18.49
C HIS A 58 2.68 6.90 -19.22
N PHE A 59 1.64 6.33 -18.61
CA PHE A 59 0.30 6.38 -19.17
C PHE A 59 -0.27 7.81 -19.10
N PRO A 60 -0.95 8.32 -20.16
CA PRO A 60 -1.42 9.71 -20.21
C PRO A 60 -2.40 10.13 -19.11
N PHE A 61 -3.03 9.17 -18.42
CA PHE A 61 -3.92 9.53 -17.31
C PHE A 61 -3.13 10.10 -16.11
N TYR A 62 -1.85 9.76 -15.96
CA TYR A 62 -1.03 10.30 -14.88
C TYR A 62 -0.84 11.81 -15.00
N ASP A 63 -0.69 12.35 -16.22
CA ASP A 63 -0.65 13.80 -16.46
C ASP A 63 -1.93 14.49 -15.98
N ARG A 64 -3.10 13.87 -16.18
CA ARG A 64 -4.39 14.43 -15.73
C ARG A 64 -4.55 14.43 -14.22
N VAL A 65 -3.94 13.46 -13.53
CA VAL A 65 -4.06 13.30 -12.08
C VAL A 65 -2.99 14.08 -11.32
N PHE A 66 -1.75 14.04 -11.80
CA PHE A 66 -0.59 14.58 -11.11
C PHE A 66 -0.07 15.88 -11.72
N GLY A 67 -0.55 16.28 -12.89
CA GLY A 67 -0.08 17.49 -13.57
C GLY A 67 1.43 17.45 -13.86
N SER A 68 2.03 18.62 -13.98
CA SER A 68 3.44 18.81 -14.34
C SER A 68 4.32 19.40 -13.22
N ASP A 69 3.77 19.57 -12.02
CA ASP A 69 4.49 20.16 -10.90
C ASP A 69 5.32 19.12 -10.12
N ALA A 70 6.64 19.19 -10.27
CA ALA A 70 7.57 18.31 -9.58
C ALA A 70 7.54 18.45 -8.04
N ALA A 71 7.18 19.62 -7.51
CA ALA A 71 7.00 19.79 -6.07
C ALA A 71 5.76 19.04 -5.59
N TYR A 72 4.66 19.13 -6.36
CA TYR A 72 3.44 18.37 -6.09
C TYR A 72 3.71 16.86 -6.13
N TRP A 73 4.39 16.34 -7.15
CA TRP A 73 4.73 14.91 -7.23
C TRP A 73 5.47 14.40 -6.00
N ARG A 74 6.43 15.18 -5.47
CA ARG A 74 7.14 14.81 -4.23
C ARG A 74 6.21 14.83 -3.02
N SER A 75 5.31 15.83 -2.94
CA SER A 75 4.38 15.97 -1.82
C SER A 75 3.40 14.80 -1.69
N VAL A 76 3.06 14.17 -2.82
CA VAL A 76 2.11 13.05 -2.89
C VAL A 76 2.78 11.71 -3.19
N SER A 77 4.11 11.61 -3.21
CA SER A 77 4.79 10.33 -3.46
C SER A 77 5.02 9.56 -2.15
N PRO A 78 4.50 8.31 -2.02
CA PRO A 78 4.76 7.47 -0.85
C PRO A 78 6.26 7.38 -0.52
N ALA A 79 7.08 7.06 -1.52
CA ALA A 79 8.51 6.91 -1.31
C ALA A 79 9.21 8.21 -0.86
N ALA A 80 8.73 9.38 -1.29
CA ALA A 80 9.25 10.69 -0.87
C ALA A 80 8.74 11.13 0.51
N GLN A 81 7.60 10.59 0.97
CA GLN A 81 7.00 10.92 2.27
C GLN A 81 7.47 10.00 3.42
N LEU A 82 8.31 9.00 3.14
CA LEU A 82 8.89 8.11 4.15
C LEU A 82 9.56 8.90 5.29
N LYS A 83 9.06 8.71 6.51
CA LYS A 83 9.53 9.34 7.75
C LYS A 83 9.60 8.32 8.90
N PRO A 84 10.43 8.58 9.93
CA PRO A 84 10.38 7.80 11.16
C PRO A 84 8.96 7.76 11.74
N GLY A 85 8.52 6.58 12.18
CA GLY A 85 7.15 6.35 12.64
C GLY A 85 6.15 6.00 11.54
N ALA A 86 6.61 5.76 10.31
CA ALA A 86 5.83 5.11 9.26
C ALA A 86 5.28 3.75 9.73
N LEU A 87 4.07 3.43 9.27
CA LEU A 87 3.29 2.28 9.74
C LEU A 87 3.53 1.04 8.87
N PRO A 88 3.43 -0.19 9.41
CA PRO A 88 3.62 -1.41 8.64
C PRO A 88 2.78 -1.47 7.36
N LEU A 89 3.35 -1.99 6.27
CA LEU A 89 2.65 -2.09 4.98
C LEU A 89 2.89 -3.43 4.26
N LEU A 90 1.82 -4.01 3.74
CA LEU A 90 1.88 -5.08 2.73
C LEU A 90 1.58 -4.48 1.34
N ALA A 91 2.54 -4.57 0.43
CA ALA A 91 2.39 -4.17 -0.95
C ALA A 91 2.12 -5.40 -1.82
N VAL A 92 0.87 -5.60 -2.21
CA VAL A 92 0.51 -6.63 -3.19
C VAL A 92 0.74 -6.07 -4.59
N CYS A 93 1.39 -6.83 -5.47
CA CYS A 93 1.70 -6.39 -6.83
C CYS A 93 1.37 -7.46 -7.87
N SER A 94 0.92 -7.01 -9.05
CA SER A 94 0.69 -7.87 -10.20
C SER A 94 2.01 -8.20 -10.89
N SER A 95 2.38 -9.48 -10.93
CA SER A 95 3.53 -9.94 -11.73
C SER A 95 3.23 -9.99 -13.24
N ARG A 96 1.97 -9.79 -13.63
CA ARG A 96 1.53 -9.67 -15.03
C ARG A 96 1.73 -8.26 -15.59
N ARG A 97 2.09 -7.29 -14.75
CA ARG A 97 2.37 -5.90 -15.12
C ARG A 97 3.85 -5.58 -14.90
N GLN A 98 4.50 -5.02 -15.92
CA GLN A 98 5.94 -4.78 -15.89
C GLN A 98 6.34 -3.76 -14.83
N GLU A 99 5.49 -2.80 -14.54
CA GLU A 99 5.76 -1.66 -13.67
C GLU A 99 5.38 -1.89 -12.20
N SER A 100 4.49 -2.84 -11.91
CA SER A 100 3.86 -2.95 -10.58
C SER A 100 4.84 -3.45 -9.50
N CYS A 101 5.35 -4.68 -9.65
CA CYS A 101 6.24 -5.25 -8.66
C CYS A 101 7.58 -4.49 -8.51
N PRO A 102 8.23 -4.01 -9.59
CA PRO A 102 9.41 -3.17 -9.43
C PRO A 102 9.18 -1.91 -8.58
N GLN A 103 8.02 -1.26 -8.69
CA GLN A 103 7.70 -0.12 -7.84
C GLN A 103 7.44 -0.50 -6.39
N ALA A 104 6.71 -1.60 -6.16
CA ALA A 104 6.49 -2.12 -4.81
C ALA A 104 7.81 -2.47 -4.12
N GLU A 105 8.74 -3.13 -4.81
CA GLU A 105 10.05 -3.50 -4.28
C GLU A 105 10.96 -2.29 -4.06
N ALA A 106 10.97 -1.31 -4.97
CA ALA A 106 11.75 -0.09 -4.80
C ALA A 106 11.29 0.71 -3.57
N TYR A 107 9.98 0.83 -3.37
CA TYR A 107 9.40 1.43 -2.16
C TYR A 107 9.78 0.63 -0.91
N ALA A 108 9.58 -0.70 -0.94
CA ALA A 108 9.85 -1.55 0.21
C ALA A 108 11.33 -1.52 0.61
N SER A 109 12.26 -1.51 -0.34
CA SER A 109 13.69 -1.37 -0.09
C SER A 109 14.01 -0.06 0.65
N ARG A 110 13.51 1.08 0.16
CA ARG A 110 13.70 2.39 0.80
C ARG A 110 13.07 2.46 2.19
N ALA A 111 11.87 1.91 2.34
CA ALA A 111 11.13 1.89 3.59
C ALA A 111 11.86 1.04 4.66
N ARG A 112 12.29 -0.17 4.29
CA ARG A 112 13.05 -1.07 5.17
C ARG A 112 14.38 -0.45 5.60
N ALA A 113 15.06 0.28 4.72
CA ALA A 113 16.29 1.01 5.06
C ALA A 113 16.08 2.10 6.13
N GLN A 114 14.84 2.58 6.29
CA GLN A 114 14.45 3.52 7.35
C GLN A 114 13.80 2.84 8.57
N GLY A 115 13.85 1.50 8.64
CA GLY A 115 13.30 0.72 9.75
C GLY A 115 11.79 0.45 9.66
N MET A 116 11.12 0.82 8.56
CA MET A 116 9.70 0.51 8.37
C MET A 116 9.53 -0.97 8.00
N ARG A 117 8.55 -1.63 8.64
CA ARG A 117 8.14 -2.99 8.28
C ARG A 117 7.35 -2.97 6.98
N VAL A 118 7.94 -3.44 5.89
CA VAL A 118 7.24 -3.57 4.60
C VAL A 118 7.43 -4.96 4.02
N GLN A 119 6.35 -5.58 3.55
CA GLN A 119 6.36 -6.85 2.82
C GLN A 119 5.87 -6.61 1.39
N VAL A 120 6.37 -7.38 0.44
CA VAL A 120 5.91 -7.37 -0.96
C VAL A 120 5.37 -8.75 -1.28
N LEU A 121 4.17 -8.80 -1.87
CA LEU A 121 3.48 -10.03 -2.25
C LEU A 121 3.15 -9.98 -3.73
N ALA A 122 3.98 -10.63 -4.54
CA ALA A 122 3.71 -10.77 -5.97
C ALA A 122 2.58 -11.79 -6.21
N GLN A 123 1.65 -11.45 -7.08
CA GLN A 123 0.54 -12.31 -7.49
C GLN A 123 0.49 -12.42 -9.02
N PRO A 124 0.33 -13.64 -9.59
CA PRO A 124 0.16 -13.86 -11.03
C PRO A 124 -1.27 -13.50 -11.49
N LEU A 125 -1.80 -12.40 -10.98
CA LEU A 125 -3.14 -11.88 -11.22
C LEU A 125 -3.05 -10.55 -11.95
N SER A 126 -4.05 -10.21 -12.76
CA SER A 126 -4.17 -8.88 -13.37
C SER A 126 -4.49 -7.83 -12.30
N HIS A 127 -4.41 -6.56 -12.71
CA HIS A 127 -4.73 -5.42 -11.85
C HIS A 127 -6.09 -5.58 -11.16
N MET A 128 -7.12 -5.97 -11.91
CA MET A 128 -8.48 -6.09 -11.37
C MET A 128 -8.68 -7.37 -10.57
N GLU A 129 -8.06 -8.48 -10.99
CA GLU A 129 -8.16 -9.76 -10.28
C GLU A 129 -7.60 -9.67 -8.86
N ILE A 130 -6.49 -8.94 -8.65
CA ILE A 130 -5.94 -8.70 -7.30
C ILE A 130 -7.00 -8.20 -6.31
N ASN A 131 -7.89 -7.31 -6.76
CA ASN A 131 -8.97 -6.80 -5.92
C ASN A 131 -10.18 -7.74 -5.89
N ALA A 132 -10.56 -8.29 -7.04
CA ALA A 132 -11.77 -9.08 -7.17
C ALA A 132 -11.69 -10.45 -6.47
N THR A 133 -10.49 -11.03 -6.32
CA THR A 133 -10.32 -12.37 -5.75
C THR A 133 -9.85 -12.37 -4.30
N LEU A 134 -9.48 -11.22 -3.73
CA LEU A 134 -9.12 -11.15 -2.32
C LEU A 134 -10.35 -11.45 -1.45
N GLY A 135 -10.20 -12.38 -0.50
CA GLY A 135 -11.30 -12.90 0.32
C GLY A 135 -11.85 -14.25 -0.16
N LEU A 136 -11.48 -14.71 -1.36
CA LEU A 136 -11.72 -16.08 -1.77
C LEU A 136 -10.72 -17.03 -1.06
N PRO A 137 -11.10 -18.27 -0.75
CA PRO A 137 -10.17 -19.24 -0.18
C PRO A 137 -8.94 -19.46 -1.08
N GLY A 138 -7.75 -19.44 -0.49
CA GLY A 138 -6.51 -19.70 -1.21
C GLY A 138 -5.30 -18.99 -0.62
N ALA A 139 -4.12 -19.28 -1.16
CA ALA A 139 -2.84 -18.79 -0.66
C ALA A 139 -2.73 -17.25 -0.67
N TYR A 140 -3.38 -16.57 -1.63
CA TYR A 140 -3.36 -15.11 -1.69
C TYR A 140 -4.07 -14.48 -0.48
N THR A 141 -5.31 -14.88 -0.21
CA THR A 141 -6.06 -14.39 0.96
C THR A 141 -5.36 -14.78 2.26
N ALA A 142 -4.90 -16.03 2.38
CA ALA A 142 -4.18 -16.50 3.58
C ALA A 142 -2.90 -15.69 3.86
N ALA A 143 -2.18 -15.26 2.82
CA ALA A 143 -1.00 -14.41 3.00
C ALA A 143 -1.36 -13.00 3.49
N VAL A 144 -2.45 -12.42 2.99
CA VAL A 144 -2.95 -11.13 3.48
C VAL A 144 -3.42 -11.26 4.93
N GLU A 145 -4.18 -12.30 5.27
CA GLU A 145 -4.62 -12.58 6.64
C GLU A 145 -3.46 -12.82 7.60
N THR A 146 -2.40 -13.49 7.13
CA THR A 146 -1.16 -13.67 7.91
C THR A 146 -0.56 -12.31 8.26
N PHE A 147 -0.41 -11.41 7.28
CA PHE A 147 0.06 -10.06 7.56
C PHE A 147 -0.84 -9.33 8.57
N LEU A 148 -2.16 -9.43 8.44
CA LEU A 148 -3.10 -8.81 9.40
C LEU A 148 -2.92 -9.37 10.82
N ALA A 149 -2.78 -10.69 10.97
CA ALA A 149 -2.52 -11.34 12.25
C ALA A 149 -1.20 -10.91 12.89
N GLU A 150 -0.18 -10.61 12.06
CA GLU A 150 1.09 -10.08 12.54
C GLU A 150 1.03 -8.62 13.01
N LEU A 151 -0.02 -7.87 12.64
CA LEU A 151 -0.29 -6.52 13.15
C LEU A 151 -1.01 -6.59 14.50
N ASP A 152 -2.01 -7.46 14.62
CA ASP A 152 -2.73 -7.74 15.87
C ASP A 152 -3.32 -9.17 15.80
N PRO A 153 -3.06 -10.06 16.78
CA PRO A 153 -3.59 -11.41 16.79
C PRO A 153 -5.12 -11.50 16.73
N ALA A 154 -5.85 -10.47 17.15
CA ALA A 154 -7.30 -10.41 17.05
C ALA A 154 -7.81 -10.22 15.61
N LEU A 155 -6.92 -9.89 14.67
CA LEU A 155 -7.22 -9.84 13.23
C LEU A 155 -6.92 -11.16 12.51
N ALA A 156 -6.44 -12.18 13.21
CA ALA A 156 -6.30 -13.50 12.64
C ALA A 156 -7.68 -14.02 12.19
N ALA A 157 -7.74 -14.60 10.99
CA ALA A 157 -8.94 -15.29 10.55
C ALA A 157 -9.28 -16.42 11.54
N PRO A 158 -10.57 -16.62 11.90
CA PRO A 158 -10.94 -17.78 12.67
C PRO A 158 -10.54 -19.03 11.88
N MET A 159 -9.72 -19.89 12.53
CA MET A 159 -9.32 -21.20 12.01
C MET A 159 -10.54 -22.06 11.67
#